data_AF-A0A970TVA5-F1
#
_entry.id   AF-A0A970TVA5-F1
#
_cell.length_a   1.000
_cell.length_b   1.000
_cell.length_c   1.000
_cell.angle_alpha   90.00
_cell.angle_beta   90.00
_cell.angle_gamma   90.00
#
_symmetry.space_group_name_H-M   'P 1'
#
loop_
_entity.id
_entity.type
_entity.pdbx_description
1 polymer ?
#
loop_
_entity_poly.entity_id
_entity_poly.type
_entity_poly.pdbx_seq_one_letter_code
_entity_poly.pdbx_strand_id
1 'polypeptide(L)'
;MGYTAVIEQEAGSDTWVVVLVATLTRAESNDLFLSGDSMVSWPVDGVEPTDDPRLERSSMFVSEIAARPGGLRIRYRGRAQAERAAAVIRIQLGQIGIKEET
;
A
#
# COMPACT_ATOMS: atom_id res chain seq x y z
N MET A 1 11.06 10.91 2.57
CA MET A 1 10.27 9.67 2.66
C MET A 1 9.75 9.37 1.27
N GLY A 2 10.00 8.15 0.80
CA GLY A 2 9.64 7.74 -0.55
C GLY A 2 8.69 6.55 -0.56
N TYR A 3 7.95 6.36 -1.63
CA TYR A 3 7.22 5.12 -1.89
C TYR A 3 7.15 4.81 -3.39
N THR A 4 7.02 3.54 -3.74
CA THR A 4 6.67 3.07 -5.09
C THR A 4 5.31 2.40 -5.05
N ALA A 5 4.44 2.72 -5.99
CA ALA A 5 3.13 2.08 -6.14
C ALA A 5 2.95 1.58 -7.58
N VAL A 6 2.92 0.26 -7.74
CA VAL A 6 2.74 -0.39 -9.04
C VAL A 6 1.48 -1.24 -9.05
N ILE A 7 0.86 -1.33 -10.22
CA ILE A 7 -0.29 -2.19 -10.47
C ILE A 7 0.18 -3.27 -11.45
N GLU A 8 0.16 -4.52 -11.01
CA GLU A 8 0.58 -5.67 -11.79
C GLU A 8 -0.58 -6.66 -11.95
N GLN A 9 -0.65 -7.34 -13.10
CA GLN A 9 -1.56 -8.47 -13.26
C GLN A 9 -0.87 -9.73 -12.74
N GLU A 10 -1.57 -10.52 -11.93
CA GLU A 10 -1.04 -11.79 -11.43
C GLU A 10 -0.96 -12.81 -12.56
N ALA A 11 0.23 -13.37 -12.79
CA ALA A 11 0.46 -14.28 -13.92
C ALA A 11 -0.44 -15.52 -13.83
N GLY A 12 -1.21 -15.78 -14.88
CA GLY A 12 -2.15 -16.90 -14.93
C GLY A 12 -3.49 -16.65 -14.22
N SER A 13 -3.78 -15.40 -13.84
CA SER A 13 -5.03 -14.99 -13.21
C SER A 13 -5.59 -13.71 -13.84
N ASP A 14 -6.90 -13.50 -13.69
CA ASP A 14 -7.56 -12.23 -14.02
C ASP A 14 -7.45 -11.21 -12.86
N THR A 15 -6.75 -11.57 -11.79
CA THR A 15 -6.52 -10.75 -10.61
C THR A 15 -5.44 -9.69 -10.86
N TRP A 16 -5.69 -8.50 -10.33
CA TRP A 16 -4.80 -7.35 -10.34
C TRP A 16 -4.26 -7.09 -8.93
N VAL A 17 -2.97 -6.81 -8.81
CA VAL A 17 -2.31 -6.58 -7.53
C VAL A 17 -1.79 -5.16 -7.49
N VAL A 18 -2.20 -4.42 -6.46
CA VAL A 18 -1.57 -3.16 -6.08
C VAL A 18 -0.41 -3.50 -5.15
N VAL A 19 0.80 -3.16 -5.56
CA VAL A 19 2.01 -3.32 -4.76
C VAL A 19 2.48 -1.94 -4.33
N LEU A 20 2.53 -1.73 -3.02
CA LEU A 20 2.99 -0.50 -2.39
C LEU A 20 4.23 -0.80 -1.56
N VAL A 21 5.35 -0.18 -1.91
CA VAL A 21 6.60 -0.27 -1.14
C VAL A 21 6.91 1.10 -0.59
N ALA A 22 7.02 1.23 0.74
CA ALA A 22 7.45 2.47 1.38
C ALA A 22 8.93 2.38 1.72
N THR A 23 9.72 3.34 1.23
CA THR A 23 11.16 3.43 1.49
C THR A 23 11.38 4.51 2.54
N LEU A 24 11.67 4.09 3.76
CA LEU A 24 11.99 4.99 4.87
C LEU A 24 13.43 4.75 5.31
N THR A 25 14.20 5.82 5.43
CA THR A 25 15.48 5.79 6.17
C THR A 25 15.22 5.59 7.66
N ARG A 26 16.25 5.20 8.41
CA ARG A 26 16.15 5.07 9.88
C ARG A 26 15.71 6.38 10.55
N ALA A 27 16.19 7.52 10.07
CA ALA A 27 15.80 8.82 10.60
C ALA A 27 14.32 9.10 10.35
N GLU A 28 13.84 8.84 9.14
CA GLU A 28 12.43 9.04 8.76
C GLU A 28 11.48 8.07 9.47
N SER A 29 11.86 6.81 9.62
CA SER A 29 11.07 5.84 10.39
C SER A 29 10.94 6.25 11.86
N ASN A 30 11.99 6.83 12.44
CA ASN A 30 11.95 7.32 13.81
C ASN A 30 11.10 8.59 13.93
N ASP A 31 11.22 9.52 12.97
CA ASP A 31 10.39 10.73 12.92
C ASP A 31 8.90 10.38 12.82
N LEU A 32 8.55 9.44 11.94
CA LEU A 32 7.18 8.97 11.74
C LEU A 32 6.61 8.25 12.97
N PHE A 33 7.46 7.55 13.73
CA PHE A 33 7.07 6.98 15.02
C PHE A 33 6.80 8.07 16.07
N LEU A 34 7.65 9.09 16.13
CA LEU A 34 7.53 10.19 17.10
C LEU A 34 6.37 11.14 16.79
N SER A 35 6.04 11.36 15.52
CA SER A 35 4.91 12.19 15.08
C SER A 35 3.55 11.50 15.21
N GLY A 36 3.54 10.21 15.53
CA GLY A 36 2.39 9.35 15.35
C GLY A 36 2.36 8.80 13.93
N ASP A 37 2.44 7.48 13.82
CA ASP A 37 2.45 6.78 12.54
C ASP A 37 1.19 7.10 11.74
N SER A 38 1.35 7.23 10.43
CA SER A 38 0.23 7.51 9.53
C SER A 38 -0.37 6.21 9.03
N MET A 39 -1.70 6.15 9.00
CA MET A 39 -2.42 5.00 8.49
C MET A 39 -2.79 5.22 7.02
N VAL A 40 -2.45 4.27 6.17
CA VAL A 40 -2.90 4.20 4.77
C VAL A 40 -4.07 3.24 4.70
N SER A 41 -5.16 3.67 4.06
CA SER A 41 -6.38 2.88 3.89
C SER A 41 -6.72 2.68 2.42
N TRP A 42 -7.44 1.60 2.10
CA TRP A 42 -7.86 1.28 0.74
C TRP A 42 -9.30 0.76 0.67
N PRO A 43 -9.98 0.95 -0.48
CA PRO A 43 -11.29 0.35 -0.71
C PRO A 43 -11.23 -1.18 -0.67
N VAL A 44 -12.20 -1.80 -0.01
CA VAL A 44 -12.36 -3.27 0.05
C VAL A 44 -13.23 -3.83 -1.08
N ASP A 45 -13.86 -2.96 -1.87
CA ASP A 45 -14.69 -3.37 -3.01
C ASP A 45 -13.85 -4.14 -4.05
N GLY A 46 -14.23 -5.40 -4.29
CA GLY A 46 -13.54 -6.30 -5.21
C GLY A 46 -12.16 -6.76 -4.75
N VAL A 47 -11.81 -6.60 -3.47
CA VAL A 47 -10.62 -7.22 -2.88
C VAL A 47 -10.82 -8.73 -2.84
N GLU A 48 -9.85 -9.47 -3.37
CA GLU A 48 -9.85 -10.93 -3.29
C GLU A 48 -9.25 -11.38 -1.96
N PRO A 49 -9.82 -12.40 -1.30
CA PRO A 49 -9.26 -12.96 -0.08
C PRO A 49 -7.82 -13.42 -0.32
N THR A 50 -6.97 -13.20 0.67
CA THR A 50 -5.59 -13.71 0.65
C THR A 50 -5.43 -14.77 1.72
N ASP A 51 -4.47 -15.68 1.55
CA ASP A 51 -4.15 -16.69 2.56
C ASP A 51 -3.57 -16.10 3.86
N ASP A 52 -3.29 -14.79 3.90
CA ASP A 52 -2.99 -14.06 5.12
C ASP A 52 -4.30 -13.50 5.72
N PRO A 53 -4.83 -14.09 6.82
CA PRO A 53 -6.03 -13.57 7.48
C PRO A 53 -5.82 -12.17 8.08
N ARG A 54 -4.60 -11.63 8.10
CA ARG A 54 -4.31 -10.25 8.48
C ARG A 54 -4.57 -9.24 7.36
N LEU A 55 -4.79 -9.69 6.12
CA LEU A 55 -5.05 -8.87 4.94
C LEU A 55 -6.54 -8.59 4.70
N GLU A 56 -7.45 -9.06 5.58
CA GLU A 56 -8.82 -8.50 5.69
C GLU A 56 -8.84 -7.05 6.23
N ARG A 57 -7.66 -6.48 6.50
CA ARG A 57 -7.53 -5.08 6.88
C ARG A 57 -7.77 -4.20 5.65
N SER A 58 -8.59 -3.17 5.83
CA SER A 58 -8.75 -2.07 4.87
C SER A 58 -7.75 -0.93 5.10
N SER A 59 -6.75 -1.15 5.97
CA SER A 59 -5.75 -0.17 6.33
C SER A 59 -4.49 -0.78 6.96
N MET A 60 -3.37 -0.06 6.87
CA MET A 60 -2.09 -0.42 7.45
C MET A 60 -1.26 0.83 7.77
N PHE A 61 -0.43 0.77 8.78
CA PHE A 61 0.51 1.83 9.12
C PHE A 61 1.63 1.95 8.08
N VAL A 62 2.12 3.16 7.81
CA VAL A 62 3.22 3.39 6.86
C VAL A 62 4.49 2.70 7.35
N SER A 63 4.81 2.74 8.65
CA SER A 63 5.99 2.05 9.16
C SER A 63 5.88 0.53 9.01
N GLU A 64 4.67 -0.03 9.14
CA GLU A 64 4.40 -1.45 8.91
C GLU A 64 4.59 -1.82 7.43
N ILE A 65 4.13 -0.98 6.51
CA ILE A 65 4.35 -1.16 5.07
C ILE A 65 5.86 -1.14 4.77
N ALA A 66 6.61 -0.20 5.34
CA ALA A 66 8.06 -0.09 5.14
C ALA A 66 8.84 -1.26 5.76
N ALA A 67 8.35 -1.83 6.86
CA ALA A 67 8.97 -2.98 7.52
C ALA A 67 8.68 -4.32 6.82
N ARG A 68 7.68 -4.39 5.94
CA ARG A 68 7.31 -5.61 5.22
C ARG A 68 8.25 -5.89 4.04
N PRO A 69 8.90 -7.06 3.97
CA PRO A 69 9.64 -7.48 2.78
C PRO A 69 8.72 -7.54 1.56
N GLY A 70 9.04 -6.76 0.51
CA GLY A 70 8.20 -6.67 -0.69
C GLY A 70 6.97 -5.75 -0.56
N GLY A 71 6.83 -5.05 0.57
CA GLY A 71 5.78 -4.06 0.80
C GLY A 71 4.38 -4.64 1.05
N LEU A 72 3.38 -3.78 0.87
CA LEU A 72 1.96 -4.11 0.92
C LEU A 72 1.49 -4.60 -0.45
N ARG A 73 0.77 -5.73 -0.48
CA ARG A 73 0.18 -6.30 -1.69
C ARG A 73 -1.31 -6.46 -1.47
N ILE A 74 -2.12 -5.80 -2.30
CA ILE A 74 -3.58 -5.88 -2.23
C ILE A 74 -4.09 -6.46 -3.56
N ARG A 75 -4.79 -7.59 -3.49
CA ARG A 75 -5.34 -8.27 -4.68
C ARG A 75 -6.76 -7.80 -4.94
N TYR A 76 -7.05 -7.47 -6.18
CA TYR A 76 -8.35 -7.06 -6.67
C TYR A 76 -8.77 -7.92 -7.86
N ARG A 77 -10.06 -8.24 -7.93
CA ARG A 77 -10.61 -9.00 -9.06
C ARG A 77 -10.54 -8.25 -10.39
N GLY A 78 -10.57 -6.91 -10.35
CA GLY A 78 -10.62 -6.09 -11.53
C GLY A 78 -9.63 -4.93 -11.50
N ARG A 79 -9.14 -4.58 -12.69
CA ARG A 79 -8.19 -3.49 -12.90
C ARG A 79 -8.71 -2.15 -12.37
N ALA A 80 -9.98 -1.83 -12.63
CA ALA A 80 -10.58 -0.57 -12.21
C ALA A 80 -10.61 -0.44 -10.68
N GLN A 81 -10.82 -1.53 -9.95
CA GLN A 81 -10.74 -1.57 -8.50
C GLN A 81 -9.31 -1.31 -8.01
N ALA A 82 -8.32 -1.98 -8.61
CA ALA A 82 -6.91 -1.77 -8.31
C ALA A 82 -6.46 -0.32 -8.57
N GLU A 83 -6.85 0.26 -9.70
CA GLU A 83 -6.54 1.64 -10.06
C GLU A 83 -7.17 2.64 -9.07
N ARG A 84 -8.42 2.43 -8.67
CA ARG A 84 -9.08 3.26 -7.65
C ARG A 84 -8.36 3.18 -6.30
N ALA A 85 -7.96 1.98 -5.89
CA ALA A 85 -7.23 1.77 -4.65
C ALA A 85 -5.86 2.46 -4.68
N ALA A 86 -5.10 2.29 -5.77
CA ALA A 86 -3.82 2.96 -5.95
C ALA A 86 -3.97 4.49 -5.92
N ALA A 87 -4.99 5.04 -6.58
CA ALA A 87 -5.25 6.48 -6.56
C ALA A 87 -5.53 7.01 -5.14
N VAL A 88 -6.36 6.28 -4.37
CA VAL A 88 -6.66 6.62 -2.97
C VAL A 88 -5.40 6.58 -2.09
N ILE A 89 -4.57 5.55 -2.25
CA ILE A 89 -3.30 5.40 -1.53
C ILE A 89 -2.35 6.56 -1.86
N ARG A 90 -2.18 6.88 -3.14
CA ARG A 90 -1.32 7.97 -3.60
C ARG A 90 -1.73 9.33 -3.01
N ILE A 91 -3.03 9.60 -2.97
CA ILE A 91 -3.58 10.82 -2.35
C ILE A 91 -3.24 10.88 -0.87
N GLN A 92 -3.49 9.80 -0.12
CA GLN A 92 -3.20 9.75 1.31
C GLN A 92 -1.70 9.95 1.60
N LEU A 93 -0.83 9.27 0.87
CA LEU A 93 0.63 9.39 1.03
C LEU A 93 1.13 10.80 0.68
N GLY A 94 0.56 11.41 -0.37
CA GLY A 94 0.85 12.80 -0.72
C GLY A 94 0.43 13.80 0.36
N GLN A 95 -0.72 13.58 1.02
CA GLN A 95 -1.21 14.44 2.11
C GLN A 95 -0.29 14.43 3.34
N ILE A 96 0.37 13.30 3.61
CA ILE A 96 1.33 13.15 4.71
C ILE A 96 2.78 13.40 4.27
N GLY A 97 3.00 13.90 3.05
CA GLY A 97 4.31 14.36 2.57
C GLY A 97 5.26 13.25 2.12
N ILE A 98 4.78 12.01 1.94
CA ILE A 98 5.58 10.91 1.39
C ILE A 98 5.46 10.96 -0.14
N LYS A 99 6.60 11.02 -0.83
CA LYS A 99 6.65 11.26 -2.28
C LYS A 99 6.73 9.95 -3.05
N GLU A 100 6.07 9.90 -4.21
CA GLU A 100 6.19 8.76 -5.13
C GLU A 100 7.57 8.81 -5.80
N GLU A 101 8.28 7.68 -5.74
CA GLU A 101 9.55 7.43 -6.42
C GLU A 101 9.23 6.67 -7.71
N THR A 102 9.78 7.11 -8.84
CA THR A 102 9.53 6.54 -10.18
C THR A 102 10.64 5.57 -10.57
#